data_AF-A0A1F9ZA64-F1
#
_entry.id   AF-A0A1F9ZA64-F1
#
_cell.length_a   1.000
_cell.length_b   1.000
_cell.length_c   1.000
_cell.angle_alpha   90.00
_cell.angle_beta   90.00
_cell.angle_gamma   90.00
#
_symmetry.space_group_name_H-M   'P 1'
#
loop_
_entity.id
_entity.type
_entity.pdbx_description
1 polymer ?
#
loop_
_entity_poly.entity_id
_entity_poly.type
_entity_poly.pdbx_seq_one_letter_code
_entity_poly.pdbx_strand_id
1 'polypeptide(L)'
;MEKAMRPATPSGGVSVPVAPPPRPAKRRRREGALILGVAVLLVPASLVVTSLTGGALGIVVYAGLLILLTVWNAWAVLDLARAVWFARAHRRALGVHVGLLAGALAAALLWGAGLDLSTKPRAPLFVAAALSLAYTVLQLFLSARRSRRDLLAPFYNLFNVVFLAVYLAAEQPATAVGNLPLAFARSVALFQFLNIHFVAAFGPFLLLPSFLPKLKGLKWPPGAPEGPGFGELLGRRRPTVRRWLHPPARIVSTAAGGFVVYAAVALLVFLPFGYATVASFNGIDPAALPYGVQPGTEFAATAGSLTDIVRPPANWPALVERERALAAELDLDFLRFDLKTEFLRDPTSLAALDRAVADIRSDGRDVILSPFGADSWSSSRPTFEDLNRTIADDAVFLADRYHPAYLFPFFEPNGQVAINLGHGMPTASWVGAVESVAPRVKAASPATRILIEVASGTQGLELAAALFASPAPIDAVGFDLYPQSASDLDQVDAYAEIARAHPAREFWISEFGLDAIQFGADAQARFLAAVLSRGSTRWNVAGFSVWALEDNAGLGMDKVLQSALGLTTLEGQRRPAFAVYRDAIAAIRP
;
A
#
# COMPACT_ATOMS: atom_id res chain seq x y z
N MET A 1 -43.51 55.46 -72.49
CA MET A 1 -42.27 55.85 -73.20
C MET A 1 -41.14 55.67 -72.19
N GLU A 2 -40.48 54.52 -72.14
CA GLU A 2 -39.41 54.05 -73.04
C GLU A 2 -38.02 54.40 -72.48
N LYS A 3 -37.08 53.44 -72.64
CA LYS A 3 -35.66 53.39 -72.24
C LYS A 3 -35.36 53.06 -70.78
N ALA A 4 -34.34 52.27 -70.42
CA ALA A 4 -33.40 51.38 -71.10
C ALA A 4 -32.52 50.69 -70.03
N MET A 5 -31.77 49.66 -70.44
CA MET A 5 -30.50 49.15 -69.87
C MET A 5 -30.53 48.01 -68.82
N ARG A 6 -30.09 46.84 -69.32
CA ARG A 6 -29.25 45.75 -68.77
C ARG A 6 -29.24 45.47 -67.25
N PRO A 7 -29.50 44.22 -66.81
CA PRO A 7 -29.26 43.81 -65.43
C PRO A 7 -27.82 43.35 -65.19
N ALA A 8 -27.31 43.74 -64.02
CA ALA A 8 -26.07 43.30 -63.41
C ALA A 8 -26.20 41.88 -62.80
N THR A 9 -25.09 41.14 -62.83
CA THR A 9 -24.87 39.87 -62.12
C THR A 9 -24.96 40.03 -60.59
N PRO A 10 -25.61 39.11 -59.86
CA PRO A 10 -25.46 39.02 -58.41
C PRO A 10 -24.35 38.04 -58.02
N SER A 11 -23.50 38.50 -57.10
CA SER A 11 -22.48 37.76 -56.38
C SER A 11 -23.02 37.15 -55.07
N GLY A 12 -22.44 36.02 -54.65
CA GLY A 12 -22.31 35.64 -53.24
C GLY A 12 -23.41 34.76 -52.62
N GLY A 13 -23.30 33.43 -52.77
CA GLY A 13 -24.03 32.45 -51.95
C GLY A 13 -23.14 31.89 -50.83
N VAL A 14 -23.56 32.09 -49.57
CA VAL A 14 -22.93 31.55 -48.35
C VAL A 14 -23.34 30.08 -48.17
N SER A 15 -22.36 29.17 -48.00
CA SER A 15 -22.59 27.75 -47.70
C SER A 15 -22.76 27.49 -46.21
N VAL A 16 -23.91 26.94 -45.80
CA VAL A 16 -24.16 26.44 -44.44
C VAL A 16 -23.69 24.98 -44.32
N PRO A 17 -22.95 24.58 -43.27
CA PRO A 17 -22.51 23.20 -43.09
C PRO A 17 -23.66 22.30 -42.62
N VAL A 18 -23.88 21.19 -43.33
CA VAL A 18 -24.86 20.15 -42.99
C VAL A 18 -24.25 19.19 -41.97
N ALA A 19 -24.93 18.98 -40.84
CA ALA A 19 -24.50 18.03 -39.81
C ALA A 19 -24.51 16.58 -40.34
N PRO A 20 -23.50 15.76 -39.99
CA PRO A 20 -23.44 14.37 -40.46
C PRO A 20 -24.55 13.52 -39.84
N PRO A 21 -25.07 12.52 -40.57
CA PRO A 21 -26.19 11.70 -40.12
C PRO A 21 -25.82 10.85 -38.88
N PRO A 22 -26.78 10.62 -37.97
CA PRO A 22 -26.56 9.83 -36.76
C PRO A 22 -26.17 8.38 -37.10
N ARG A 23 -25.17 7.86 -36.38
CA ARG A 23 -24.68 6.49 -36.56
C ARG A 23 -25.78 5.46 -36.23
N PRO A 24 -25.88 4.35 -36.98
CA PRO A 24 -26.96 3.38 -36.81
C PRO A 24 -26.89 2.64 -35.47
N ALA A 25 -28.04 2.58 -34.78
CA ALA A 25 -28.22 1.99 -33.44
C ALA A 25 -27.76 0.53 -33.29
N LYS A 26 -27.68 -0.23 -34.39
CA LYS A 26 -27.17 -1.62 -34.40
C LYS A 26 -25.70 -1.73 -34.01
N ARG A 27 -24.89 -0.69 -34.21
CA ARG A 27 -23.46 -0.71 -33.86
C ARG A 27 -23.22 -0.58 -32.35
N ARG A 28 -24.03 0.26 -31.67
CA ARG A 28 -23.96 0.44 -30.21
C ARG A 28 -24.37 -0.82 -29.43
N ARG A 29 -25.35 -1.59 -29.90
CA ARG A 29 -25.77 -2.85 -29.24
C ARG A 29 -24.70 -3.95 -29.34
N ARG A 30 -23.94 -4.03 -30.43
CA ARG A 30 -22.83 -5.00 -30.58
C ARG A 30 -21.61 -4.61 -29.75
N GLU A 31 -21.30 -3.32 -29.65
CA GLU A 31 -20.20 -2.82 -28.81
C GLU A 31 -20.51 -3.05 -27.31
N GLY A 32 -21.75 -2.83 -26.86
CA GLY A 32 -22.17 -3.12 -25.48
C GLY A 32 -22.15 -4.61 -25.11
N ALA A 33 -22.60 -5.49 -26.01
CA ALA A 33 -22.58 -6.94 -25.76
C ALA A 33 -21.16 -7.54 -25.72
N LEU A 34 -20.22 -6.98 -26.48
CA LEU A 34 -18.81 -7.39 -26.47
C LEU A 34 -18.13 -6.97 -25.16
N ILE A 35 -18.38 -5.75 -24.68
CA ILE A 35 -17.84 -5.24 -23.41
C ILE A 35 -18.36 -6.08 -22.23
N LEU A 36 -19.66 -6.43 -22.24
CA LEU A 36 -20.25 -7.25 -21.19
C LEU A 36 -19.72 -8.69 -21.22
N GLY A 37 -19.55 -9.29 -22.40
CA GLY A 37 -18.98 -10.64 -22.53
C GLY A 37 -17.52 -10.73 -22.11
N VAL A 38 -16.72 -9.69 -22.36
CA VAL A 38 -15.32 -9.60 -21.90
C VAL A 38 -15.26 -9.41 -20.39
N ALA A 39 -16.14 -8.59 -19.80
CA ALA A 39 -16.20 -8.39 -18.36
C ALA A 39 -16.59 -9.69 -17.60
N VAL A 40 -17.55 -10.45 -18.11
CA VAL A 40 -18.03 -11.71 -17.49
C VAL A 40 -16.97 -12.82 -17.55
N LEU A 41 -16.06 -12.81 -18.53
CA LEU A 41 -14.98 -13.81 -18.64
C LEU A 41 -13.71 -13.41 -17.88
N LEU A 42 -13.41 -12.11 -17.76
CA LEU A 42 -12.19 -11.64 -17.09
C LEU A 42 -12.26 -11.74 -15.56
N VAL A 43 -13.44 -11.55 -14.97
CA VAL A 43 -13.60 -11.56 -13.50
C VAL A 43 -13.36 -12.94 -12.86
N PRO A 44 -13.89 -14.06 -13.39
CA PRO A 44 -13.60 -15.39 -12.86
C PRO A 44 -12.16 -15.84 -13.15
N ALA A 45 -11.62 -15.46 -14.32
CA ALA A 45 -10.24 -15.79 -14.70
C ALA A 45 -9.22 -15.03 -13.84
N SER A 46 -9.49 -13.78 -13.46
CA SER A 46 -8.66 -13.07 -12.49
C SER A 46 -8.68 -13.75 -11.13
N LEU A 47 -9.85 -14.21 -10.65
CA LEU A 47 -9.97 -14.89 -9.35
C LEU A 47 -9.20 -16.22 -9.28
N VAL A 48 -9.23 -17.04 -10.34
CA VAL A 48 -8.47 -18.32 -10.39
C VAL A 48 -6.96 -18.08 -10.47
N VAL A 49 -6.51 -17.02 -11.15
CA VAL A 49 -5.09 -16.64 -11.23
C VAL A 49 -4.59 -16.01 -9.93
N THR A 50 -5.45 -15.26 -9.22
CA THR A 50 -5.18 -14.75 -7.87
C THR A 50 -4.80 -15.89 -6.91
N SER A 51 -5.47 -17.05 -6.99
CA SER A 51 -5.20 -18.20 -6.13
C SER A 51 -3.88 -18.92 -6.45
N LEU A 52 -3.29 -18.72 -7.64
CA LEU A 52 -2.12 -19.48 -8.11
C LEU A 52 -0.79 -18.70 -8.08
N THR A 53 -0.82 -17.38 -7.88
CA THR A 53 0.35 -16.50 -8.11
C THR A 53 1.01 -15.91 -6.85
N GLY A 54 0.52 -16.20 -5.66
CA GLY A 54 1.12 -15.79 -4.38
C GLY A 54 2.40 -16.55 -3.97
N GLY A 55 3.19 -17.09 -4.90
CA GLY A 55 4.36 -17.93 -4.57
C GLY A 55 5.55 -17.77 -5.51
N ALA A 56 6.53 -18.68 -5.41
CA ALA A 56 7.83 -18.64 -6.11
C ALA A 56 7.76 -18.37 -7.64
N LEU A 57 6.63 -18.70 -8.28
CA LEU A 57 6.39 -18.40 -9.69
C LEU A 57 6.33 -16.89 -9.99
N GLY A 58 5.81 -16.07 -9.06
CA GLY A 58 5.77 -14.61 -9.19
C GLY A 58 7.16 -13.97 -9.19
N ILE A 59 8.08 -14.49 -8.36
CA ILE A 59 9.48 -14.06 -8.31
C ILE A 59 10.21 -14.39 -9.62
N VAL A 60 9.97 -15.57 -10.18
CA VAL A 60 10.56 -15.98 -11.47
C VAL A 60 10.05 -15.12 -12.63
N VAL A 61 8.77 -14.74 -12.62
CA VAL A 61 8.19 -13.82 -13.61
C VAL A 61 8.78 -12.42 -13.49
N TYR A 62 8.95 -11.91 -12.26
CA TYR A 62 9.58 -10.61 -12.01
C TYR A 62 11.05 -10.58 -12.45
N ALA A 63 11.83 -11.62 -12.12
CA ALA A 63 13.21 -11.77 -12.57
C ALA A 63 13.32 -11.88 -14.11
N GLY A 64 12.40 -12.61 -14.74
CA GLY A 64 12.30 -12.70 -16.19
C GLY A 64 12.04 -11.35 -16.86
N LEU A 65 11.16 -10.53 -16.29
CA LEU A 65 10.87 -9.17 -16.77
C LEU A 65 12.08 -8.24 -16.65
N LEU A 66 12.82 -8.30 -15.54
CA LEU A 66 14.06 -7.53 -15.37
C LEU A 66 15.11 -7.90 -16.40
N ILE A 67 15.34 -9.20 -16.64
CA ILE A 67 16.30 -9.68 -17.65
C ILE A 67 15.89 -9.20 -19.05
N LEU A 68 14.61 -9.30 -19.40
CA LEU A 68 14.10 -8.82 -20.69
C LEU A 68 14.26 -7.30 -20.85
N LEU A 69 14.03 -6.51 -19.80
CA LEU A 69 14.27 -5.07 -19.79
C LEU A 69 15.75 -4.73 -19.96
N THR A 70 16.65 -5.44 -19.28
CA THR A 70 18.10 -5.25 -19.41
C THR A 70 18.59 -5.59 -20.82
N VAL A 71 18.13 -6.72 -21.38
CA VAL A 71 18.47 -7.12 -22.76
C VAL A 71 17.92 -6.12 -23.77
N TRP A 72 16.70 -5.61 -23.57
CA TRP A 72 16.10 -4.57 -24.42
C TRP A 72 16.89 -3.26 -24.37
N ASN A 73 17.31 -2.83 -23.18
CA ASN A 73 18.11 -1.62 -23.02
C ASN A 73 19.51 -1.77 -23.63
N ALA A 74 20.16 -2.91 -23.44
CA ALA A 74 21.44 -3.23 -24.08
C ALA A 74 21.30 -3.22 -25.62
N TRP A 75 20.20 -3.77 -26.14
CA TRP A 75 19.91 -3.73 -27.57
C TRP A 75 19.67 -2.30 -28.08
N ALA A 76 18.93 -1.48 -27.34
CA ALA A 76 18.71 -0.07 -27.68
C ALA A 76 20.00 0.76 -27.68
N VAL A 77 20.91 0.51 -26.74
CA VAL A 77 22.24 1.14 -26.68
C VAL A 77 23.09 0.71 -27.88
N LEU A 78 23.07 -0.59 -28.24
CA LEU A 78 23.78 -1.09 -29.42
C LEU A 78 23.22 -0.54 -30.73
N ASP A 79 21.89 -0.37 -30.83
CA ASP A 79 21.25 0.21 -32.00
C ASP A 79 21.55 1.72 -32.11
N LEU A 80 21.60 2.43 -30.98
CA LEU A 80 22.07 3.81 -30.92
C LEU A 80 23.54 3.93 -31.32
N ALA A 81 24.41 3.06 -30.80
CA ALA A 81 25.83 3.03 -31.15
C ALA A 81 26.03 2.74 -32.65
N ARG A 82 25.24 1.82 -33.23
CA ARG A 82 25.22 1.56 -34.67
C ARG A 82 24.72 2.76 -35.45
N ALA A 83 23.64 3.40 -35.02
CA ALA A 83 23.11 4.60 -35.67
C ALA A 83 24.14 5.74 -35.66
N VAL A 84 24.88 5.91 -34.56
CA VAL A 84 25.99 6.88 -34.44
C VAL A 84 27.17 6.49 -35.34
N TRP A 85 27.53 5.21 -35.39
CA TRP A 85 28.61 4.68 -36.23
C TRP A 85 28.32 4.82 -37.74
N PHE A 86 27.08 4.59 -38.15
CA PHE A 86 26.62 4.72 -39.53
C PHE A 86 26.25 6.15 -39.93
N ALA A 87 26.04 7.07 -38.98
CA ALA A 87 25.77 8.49 -39.22
C ALA A 87 27.01 9.32 -39.60
N ARG A 88 28.08 8.70 -40.13
CA ARG A 88 29.22 9.41 -40.75
C ARG A 88 28.84 10.29 -41.95
N ALA A 89 27.62 10.15 -42.48
CA ALA A 89 27.12 10.93 -43.63
C ALA A 89 26.47 12.29 -43.27
N HIS A 90 26.15 12.57 -41.99
CA HIS A 90 25.46 13.83 -41.61
C HIS A 90 26.14 14.54 -40.44
N ARG A 91 27.33 15.11 -40.72
CA ARG A 91 28.20 15.77 -39.74
C ARG A 91 27.57 16.96 -38.99
N ARG A 92 26.54 17.63 -39.55
CA ARG A 92 25.88 18.79 -38.90
C ARG A 92 24.83 18.41 -37.85
N ALA A 93 24.15 17.28 -37.99
CA ALA A 93 23.20 16.79 -36.98
C ALA A 93 23.93 16.15 -35.79
N LEU A 94 25.06 15.49 -36.06
CA LEU A 94 25.88 14.85 -35.03
C LEU A 94 26.44 15.86 -34.01
N GLY A 95 26.85 17.07 -34.45
CA GLY A 95 27.35 18.12 -33.55
C GLY A 95 26.31 18.63 -32.55
N VAL A 96 25.04 18.76 -32.98
CA VAL A 96 23.94 19.18 -32.09
C VAL A 96 23.55 18.06 -31.11
N HIS A 97 23.57 16.80 -31.57
CA HIS A 97 23.24 15.65 -30.71
C HIS A 97 24.34 15.34 -29.69
N VAL A 98 25.61 15.44 -30.08
CA VAL A 98 26.75 15.32 -29.16
C VAL A 98 26.80 16.53 -28.21
N GLY A 99 26.48 17.73 -28.67
CA GLY A 99 26.40 18.93 -27.83
C GLY A 99 25.29 18.89 -26.78
N LEU A 100 24.08 18.40 -27.12
CA LEU A 100 22.98 18.25 -26.17
C LEU A 100 23.24 17.12 -25.17
N LEU A 101 23.80 15.99 -25.61
CA LEU A 101 24.17 14.90 -24.71
C LEU A 101 25.32 15.32 -23.78
N ALA A 102 26.35 15.99 -24.30
CA ALA A 102 27.45 16.52 -23.50
C ALA A 102 27.00 17.63 -22.55
N GLY A 103 26.06 18.49 -22.96
CA GLY A 103 25.46 19.52 -22.11
C GLY A 103 24.60 18.94 -20.98
N ALA A 104 23.79 17.92 -21.27
CA ALA A 104 23.01 17.21 -20.26
C ALA A 104 23.90 16.41 -19.29
N LEU A 105 24.97 15.77 -19.80
CA LEU A 105 25.96 15.07 -18.99
C LEU A 105 26.76 16.04 -18.12
N ALA A 106 27.18 17.19 -18.66
CA ALA A 106 27.90 18.23 -17.93
C ALA A 106 27.00 18.89 -16.87
N ALA A 107 25.73 19.15 -17.18
CA ALA A 107 24.76 19.65 -16.20
C ALA A 107 24.50 18.63 -15.09
N ALA A 108 24.37 17.34 -15.42
CA ALA A 108 24.24 16.26 -14.44
C ALA A 108 25.48 16.11 -13.55
N LEU A 109 26.68 16.23 -14.13
CA LEU A 109 27.96 16.16 -13.41
C LEU A 109 28.22 17.42 -12.56
N LEU A 110 27.83 18.61 -13.03
CA LEU A 110 27.91 19.87 -12.27
C LEU A 110 26.87 19.93 -11.14
N TRP A 111 25.66 19.43 -11.40
CA TRP A 111 24.63 19.25 -10.36
C TRP A 111 25.07 18.22 -9.32
N GLY A 112 25.73 17.15 -9.75
CA GLY A 112 26.35 16.17 -8.86
C GLY A 112 27.56 16.70 -8.08
N ALA A 113 28.39 17.54 -8.69
CA ALA A 113 29.53 18.18 -8.03
C ALA A 113 29.08 19.25 -7.01
N GLY A 114 27.95 19.92 -7.24
CA GLY A 114 27.33 20.85 -6.29
C GLY A 114 26.66 20.20 -5.08
N LEU A 115 26.44 18.87 -5.10
CA LEU A 115 25.79 18.10 -4.03
C LEU A 115 26.78 17.35 -3.11
N ASP A 116 28.09 17.61 -3.20
CA ASP A 116 29.15 16.88 -2.49
C ASP A 116 28.98 15.35 -2.53
N LEU A 117 28.95 14.81 -3.76
CA LEU A 117 28.81 13.37 -4.01
C LEU A 117 30.09 12.55 -3.76
N SER A 118 31.18 13.18 -3.30
CA SER A 118 32.48 12.52 -3.15
C SER A 118 32.57 11.58 -1.93
N THR A 119 31.63 11.69 -0.98
CA THR A 119 31.68 10.96 0.30
C THR A 119 30.51 10.00 0.54
N LYS A 120 29.51 9.92 -0.36
CA LYS A 120 28.28 9.13 -0.11
C LYS A 120 28.14 7.94 -1.06
N PRO A 121 27.76 6.74 -0.55
CA PRO A 121 27.57 5.50 -1.35
C PRO A 121 26.43 5.57 -2.40
N ARG A 122 25.80 6.73 -2.56
CA ARG A 122 24.60 6.95 -3.39
C ARG A 122 24.87 7.71 -4.69
N ALA A 123 26.11 8.17 -4.91
CA ALA A 123 26.52 8.80 -6.17
C ALA A 123 26.18 7.98 -7.43
N PRO A 124 26.29 6.64 -7.45
CA PRO A 124 25.93 5.83 -8.62
C PRO A 124 24.43 5.91 -8.99
N LEU A 125 23.55 6.02 -8.00
CA LEU A 125 22.09 6.08 -8.20
C LEU A 125 21.68 7.45 -8.78
N PHE A 126 22.27 8.54 -8.30
CA PHE A 126 22.07 9.87 -8.86
C PHE A 126 22.58 9.98 -10.30
N VAL A 127 23.75 9.42 -10.59
CA VAL A 127 24.29 9.35 -11.96
C VAL A 127 23.37 8.52 -12.85
N ALA A 128 22.85 7.37 -12.38
CA ALA A 128 21.91 6.54 -13.14
C ALA A 128 20.58 7.25 -13.44
N ALA A 129 20.03 8.01 -12.48
CA ALA A 129 18.84 8.82 -12.68
C ALA A 129 19.09 9.96 -13.70
N ALA A 130 20.21 10.67 -13.57
CA ALA A 130 20.52 11.76 -14.49
C ALA A 130 20.77 11.27 -15.93
N LEU A 131 21.46 10.13 -16.10
CA LEU A 131 21.65 9.48 -17.39
C LEU A 131 20.32 9.02 -18.01
N SER A 132 19.44 8.45 -17.21
CA SER A 132 18.11 8.02 -17.65
C SER A 132 17.25 9.21 -18.08
N LEU A 133 17.32 10.35 -17.38
CA LEU A 133 16.61 11.58 -17.73
C LEU A 133 17.15 12.19 -19.03
N ALA A 134 18.47 12.27 -19.18
CA ALA A 134 19.11 12.77 -20.40
C ALA A 134 18.72 11.91 -21.61
N TYR A 135 18.66 10.58 -21.43
CA TYR A 135 18.23 9.65 -22.46
C TYR A 135 16.73 9.81 -22.80
N THR A 136 15.87 10.04 -21.80
CA THR A 136 14.45 10.39 -22.00
C THR A 136 14.28 11.64 -22.86
N VAL A 137 14.96 12.74 -22.50
CA VAL A 137 14.86 14.01 -23.22
C VAL A 137 15.32 13.85 -24.67
N LEU A 138 16.42 13.11 -24.89
CA LEU A 138 16.92 12.81 -26.22
C LEU A 138 15.90 12.00 -27.05
N GLN A 139 15.26 10.98 -26.45
CA GLN A 139 14.27 10.16 -27.12
C GLN A 139 12.97 10.92 -27.44
N LEU A 140 12.50 11.81 -26.56
CA LEU A 140 11.36 12.70 -26.83
C LEU A 140 11.66 13.62 -28.00
N PHE A 141 12.84 14.23 -28.01
CA PHE A 141 13.26 15.13 -29.08
C PHE A 141 13.38 14.41 -30.43
N LEU A 142 14.00 13.22 -30.44
CA LEU A 142 14.12 12.40 -31.65
C LEU A 142 12.76 11.90 -32.16
N SER A 143 11.83 11.60 -31.26
CA SER A 143 10.46 11.18 -31.61
C SER A 143 9.64 12.34 -32.19
N ALA A 144 9.73 13.53 -31.58
CA ALA A 144 9.09 14.75 -32.07
C ALA A 144 9.58 15.11 -33.48
N ARG A 145 10.88 14.99 -33.74
CA ARG A 145 11.49 15.32 -35.04
C ARG A 145 11.18 14.31 -36.14
N ARG A 146 10.86 13.07 -35.80
CA ARG A 146 10.55 11.98 -36.75
C ARG A 146 9.06 11.81 -37.02
N SER A 147 8.20 12.65 -36.44
CA SER A 147 6.72 12.54 -36.54
C SER A 147 6.17 11.16 -36.11
N ARG A 148 6.95 10.38 -35.35
CA ARG A 148 6.56 9.05 -34.87
C ARG A 148 6.18 9.11 -33.40
N ARG A 149 4.98 8.60 -33.08
CA ARG A 149 4.36 8.57 -31.75
C ARG A 149 4.98 7.52 -30.80
N ASP A 150 6.27 7.22 -30.90
CA ASP A 150 6.90 6.19 -30.06
C ASP A 150 7.41 6.80 -28.75
N LEU A 151 6.46 7.22 -27.90
CA LEU A 151 6.73 7.91 -26.63
C LEU A 151 7.06 6.93 -25.48
N LEU A 152 7.03 5.62 -25.74
CA LEU A 152 7.20 4.56 -24.73
C LEU A 152 8.56 4.59 -24.04
N ALA A 153 9.66 4.57 -24.80
CA ALA A 153 11.02 4.57 -24.25
C ALA A 153 11.35 5.81 -23.39
N PRO A 154 10.98 7.04 -23.80
CA PRO A 154 11.15 8.19 -22.92
C PRO A 154 10.26 8.14 -21.66
N PHE A 155 9.05 7.58 -21.74
CA PHE A 155 8.16 7.50 -20.58
C PHE A 155 8.63 6.48 -19.53
N TYR A 156 9.14 5.31 -19.95
CA TYR A 156 9.73 4.32 -19.04
C TYR A 156 10.95 4.85 -18.29
N ASN A 157 11.81 5.59 -18.99
CA ASN A 157 12.98 6.20 -18.36
C ASN A 157 12.59 7.36 -17.45
N LEU A 158 11.55 8.14 -17.79
CA LEU A 158 10.98 9.13 -16.87
C LEU A 158 10.42 8.48 -15.59
N PHE A 159 9.71 7.35 -15.71
CA PHE A 159 9.18 6.62 -14.56
C PHE A 159 10.28 6.11 -13.62
N ASN A 160 11.36 5.54 -14.16
CA ASN A 160 12.52 5.12 -13.36
C ASN A 160 13.23 6.30 -12.70
N VAL A 161 13.34 7.43 -13.39
CA VAL A 161 13.92 8.67 -12.83
C VAL A 161 13.06 9.22 -11.71
N VAL A 162 11.74 9.26 -11.90
CA VAL A 162 10.80 9.70 -10.88
C VAL A 162 10.85 8.74 -9.69
N PHE A 163 10.80 7.43 -9.91
CA PHE A 163 10.91 6.45 -8.83
C PHE A 163 12.23 6.57 -8.03
N LEU A 164 13.39 6.69 -8.70
CA LEU A 164 14.67 6.91 -8.01
C LEU A 164 14.71 8.27 -7.29
N ALA A 165 14.21 9.34 -7.91
CA ALA A 165 14.15 10.66 -7.28
C ALA A 165 13.23 10.66 -6.06
N VAL A 166 12.13 9.91 -6.12
CA VAL A 166 11.18 9.71 -5.04
C VAL A 166 11.80 8.88 -3.91
N TYR A 167 12.44 7.76 -4.22
CA TYR A 167 13.15 6.94 -3.25
C TYR A 167 14.25 7.73 -2.52
N LEU A 168 14.99 8.58 -3.24
CA LEU A 168 16.05 9.42 -2.67
C LEU A 168 15.51 10.62 -1.86
N ALA A 169 14.28 11.04 -2.12
CA ALA A 169 13.65 12.20 -1.46
C ALA A 169 12.75 11.81 -0.27
N ALA A 170 12.28 10.55 -0.19
CA ALA A 170 11.54 10.02 0.97
C ALA A 170 12.37 9.99 2.27
N GLU A 171 13.69 10.16 2.18
CA GLU A 171 14.61 10.26 3.34
C GLU A 171 15.05 11.70 3.66
N GLN A 172 14.49 12.72 2.99
CA GLN A 172 14.77 14.13 3.30
C GLN A 172 13.69 14.70 4.24
N PRO A 173 14.01 15.65 5.13
CA PRO A 173 13.05 16.26 6.05
C PRO A 173 11.84 16.87 5.32
N ALA A 174 10.66 16.75 5.93
CA ALA A 174 9.36 17.10 5.37
C ALA A 174 9.29 18.56 4.84
N THR A 175 9.45 18.71 3.53
CA THR A 175 9.00 19.89 2.78
C THR A 175 7.77 19.53 1.96
N ALA A 176 6.96 20.50 1.54
CA ALA A 176 5.82 20.25 0.65
C ALA A 176 6.22 19.50 -0.65
N VAL A 177 7.47 19.68 -1.11
CA VAL A 177 8.05 18.96 -2.25
C VAL A 177 8.54 17.56 -1.86
N GLY A 178 9.00 17.34 -0.61
CA GLY A 178 9.39 16.03 -0.07
C GLY A 178 8.22 15.06 0.17
N ASN A 179 7.00 15.57 0.34
CA ASN A 179 5.79 14.75 0.49
C ASN A 179 5.27 14.14 -0.83
N LEU A 180 5.62 14.73 -1.99
CA LEU A 180 5.27 14.18 -3.30
C LEU A 180 5.88 12.78 -3.53
N PRO A 181 7.18 12.59 -3.22
CA PRO A 181 7.81 11.28 -3.13
C PRO A 181 7.06 10.24 -2.31
N LEU A 182 6.71 10.53 -1.07
CA LEU A 182 6.02 9.58 -0.20
C LEU A 182 4.62 9.23 -0.74
N ALA A 183 3.86 10.22 -1.19
CA ALA A 183 2.57 9.98 -1.84
C ALA A 183 2.72 9.15 -3.13
N PHE A 184 3.81 9.34 -3.87
CA PHE A 184 4.13 8.54 -5.06
C PHE A 184 4.56 7.12 -4.69
N ALA A 185 5.35 6.92 -3.64
CA ALA A 185 5.73 5.60 -3.14
C ALA A 185 4.50 4.80 -2.65
N ARG A 186 3.58 5.44 -1.91
CA ARG A 186 2.26 4.88 -1.55
C ARG A 186 1.47 4.50 -2.78
N SER A 187 1.40 5.39 -3.77
CA SER A 187 0.67 5.14 -5.02
C SER A 187 1.35 4.06 -5.86
N VAL A 188 2.69 3.94 -5.81
CA VAL A 188 3.48 2.88 -6.46
C VAL A 188 3.36 1.55 -5.74
N ALA A 189 3.32 1.50 -4.41
CA ALA A 189 3.12 0.28 -3.63
C ALA A 189 1.69 -0.24 -3.83
N LEU A 190 0.69 0.64 -3.75
CA LEU A 190 -0.70 0.35 -4.09
C LEU A 190 -0.81 -0.07 -5.56
N PHE A 191 -0.09 0.59 -6.47
CA PHE A 191 -0.01 0.22 -7.87
C PHE A 191 0.68 -1.15 -8.04
N GLN A 192 1.80 -1.44 -7.37
CA GLN A 192 2.49 -2.73 -7.45
C GLN A 192 1.61 -3.86 -6.94
N PHE A 193 0.90 -3.65 -5.82
CA PHE A 193 -0.10 -4.57 -5.30
C PHE A 193 -1.22 -4.84 -6.33
N LEU A 194 -1.77 -3.79 -6.95
CA LEU A 194 -2.78 -3.91 -8.00
C LEU A 194 -2.24 -4.50 -9.33
N ASN A 195 -0.93 -4.37 -9.61
CA ASN A 195 -0.33 -4.72 -10.92
C ASN A 195 0.43 -6.04 -10.95
N ILE A 196 0.88 -6.60 -9.81
CA ILE A 196 1.33 -7.99 -9.75
C ILE A 196 0.21 -8.90 -10.31
N HIS A 197 -1.05 -8.56 -10.02
CA HIS A 197 -2.23 -9.26 -10.55
C HIS A 197 -2.50 -8.99 -12.04
N PHE A 198 -2.22 -7.78 -12.55
CA PHE A 198 -2.36 -7.45 -13.96
C PHE A 198 -1.27 -8.10 -14.83
N VAL A 199 -0.01 -8.06 -14.39
CA VAL A 199 1.12 -8.71 -15.06
C VAL A 199 0.99 -10.24 -14.98
N ALA A 200 0.46 -10.80 -13.89
CA ALA A 200 0.12 -12.23 -13.81
C ALA A 200 -1.01 -12.64 -14.77
N ALA A 201 -2.07 -11.84 -14.89
CA ALA A 201 -3.19 -12.11 -15.79
C ALA A 201 -2.81 -11.99 -17.27
N PHE A 202 -1.90 -11.06 -17.63
CA PHE A 202 -1.46 -10.83 -19.00
C PHE A 202 -0.13 -11.48 -19.37
N GLY A 203 0.64 -11.94 -18.38
CA GLY A 203 1.94 -12.60 -18.53
C GLY A 203 1.91 -13.78 -19.51
N PRO A 204 0.91 -14.69 -19.44
CA PRO A 204 0.76 -15.76 -20.43
C PRO A 204 0.52 -15.25 -21.86
N PHE A 205 -0.22 -14.14 -22.04
CA PHE A 205 -0.48 -13.54 -23.36
C PHE A 205 0.74 -12.80 -23.93
N LEU A 206 1.61 -12.28 -23.05
CA LEU A 206 2.84 -11.59 -23.43
C LEU A 206 4.01 -12.56 -23.69
N LEU A 207 4.08 -13.66 -22.93
CA LEU A 207 5.18 -14.63 -22.98
C LEU A 207 4.91 -15.82 -23.92
N LEU A 208 3.63 -16.13 -24.21
CA LEU A 208 3.26 -17.23 -25.10
C LEU A 208 2.24 -16.77 -26.17
N PRO A 209 2.69 -16.08 -27.23
CA PRO A 209 1.83 -15.64 -28.34
C PRO A 209 1.08 -16.79 -29.03
N SER A 210 1.56 -18.02 -28.86
CA SER A 210 0.99 -19.26 -29.40
C SER A 210 -0.34 -19.70 -28.76
N PHE A 211 -0.71 -19.15 -27.60
CA PHE A 211 -1.97 -19.49 -26.90
C PHE A 211 -3.16 -18.61 -27.26
N LEU A 212 -2.99 -17.60 -28.12
CA LEU A 212 -4.14 -16.95 -28.76
C LEU A 212 -4.80 -17.96 -29.72
N PRO A 213 -6.02 -18.44 -29.45
CA PRO A 213 -6.69 -19.34 -30.37
C PRO A 213 -6.75 -18.67 -31.74
N LYS A 214 -6.41 -19.41 -32.79
CA LYS A 214 -6.36 -18.96 -34.19
C LYS A 214 -7.58 -18.08 -34.52
N LEU A 215 -7.44 -16.76 -34.39
CA LEU A 215 -8.39 -15.74 -34.88
C LEU A 215 -8.35 -15.68 -36.41
N LYS A 216 -8.47 -16.83 -37.08
CA LYS A 216 -8.56 -16.97 -38.53
C LYS A 216 -9.92 -16.51 -39.10
N GLY A 217 -10.81 -15.97 -38.27
CA GLY A 217 -12.17 -15.58 -38.66
C GLY A 217 -12.42 -14.07 -38.90
N LEU A 218 -11.54 -13.17 -38.50
CA LEU A 218 -11.75 -11.73 -38.71
C LEU A 218 -11.24 -11.28 -40.08
N LYS A 219 -12.14 -11.29 -41.07
CA LYS A 219 -11.89 -10.65 -42.37
C LYS A 219 -11.94 -9.12 -42.20
N TRP A 220 -10.82 -8.46 -42.49
CA TRP A 220 -10.80 -7.01 -42.70
C TRP A 220 -11.57 -6.64 -43.97
N PRO A 221 -12.32 -5.51 -43.99
CA PRO A 221 -13.04 -5.09 -45.18
C PRO A 221 -12.05 -4.74 -46.31
N PRO A 222 -12.29 -5.19 -47.55
CA PRO A 222 -11.45 -4.82 -48.68
C PRO A 222 -11.72 -3.35 -49.04
N GLY A 223 -10.68 -2.52 -49.13
CA GLY A 223 -10.81 -1.15 -49.66
C GLY A 223 -9.96 -0.04 -49.02
N ALA A 224 -8.97 -0.33 -48.16
CA ALA A 224 -8.05 0.72 -47.71
C ALA A 224 -7.00 1.01 -48.81
N PRO A 225 -6.89 2.26 -49.32
CA PRO A 225 -5.94 2.59 -50.38
C PRO A 225 -4.50 2.53 -49.86
N GLU A 226 -3.66 1.76 -50.55
CA GLU A 226 -2.22 1.74 -50.35
C GLU A 226 -1.62 3.04 -50.91
N GLY A 227 -1.30 4.00 -50.04
CA GLY A 227 -0.42 5.12 -50.39
C GLY A 227 1.02 4.61 -50.60
N PRO A 228 1.83 5.27 -51.46
CA PRO A 228 3.16 4.81 -51.79
C PRO A 228 4.09 4.95 -50.57
N GLY A 229 4.30 3.83 -49.88
CA GLY A 229 5.26 3.71 -48.80
C GLY A 229 6.64 3.37 -49.36
N PHE A 230 7.65 4.15 -48.95
CA PHE A 230 9.02 3.86 -48.44
C PHE A 230 9.69 2.47 -48.64
N GLY A 231 9.12 1.55 -49.40
CA GLY A 231 9.54 0.17 -49.61
C GLY A 231 10.51 -0.01 -50.78
N GLU A 232 10.63 0.98 -51.67
CA GLU A 232 11.58 0.93 -52.79
C GLU A 232 13.03 1.21 -52.37
N LEU A 233 13.27 1.80 -51.18
CA LEU A 233 14.62 2.18 -50.73
C LEU A 233 15.34 1.11 -49.89
N LEU A 234 14.70 -0.03 -49.58
CA LEU A 234 15.31 -1.12 -48.81
C LEU A 234 15.19 -2.45 -49.55
N GLY A 235 16.08 -2.63 -50.51
CA GLY A 235 16.20 -3.81 -51.35
C GLY A 235 16.45 -5.12 -50.58
N ARG A 236 15.71 -6.14 -51.02
CA ARG A 236 16.11 -7.56 -51.16
C ARG A 236 16.85 -8.25 -50.00
N ARG A 237 16.31 -8.23 -48.78
CA ARG A 237 16.54 -9.34 -47.83
C ARG A 237 15.24 -9.84 -47.18
N ARG A 238 14.91 -11.09 -47.52
CA ARG A 238 13.91 -12.05 -46.98
C ARG A 238 12.59 -11.47 -46.41
N PRO A 239 11.48 -11.52 -47.18
CA PRO A 239 10.14 -11.08 -46.75
C PRO A 239 9.51 -11.93 -45.63
N THR A 240 10.03 -13.13 -45.36
CA THR A 240 9.43 -14.10 -44.45
C THR A 240 9.65 -13.76 -42.97
N VAL A 241 10.73 -13.08 -42.58
CA VAL A 241 10.98 -12.73 -41.17
C VAL A 241 10.17 -11.49 -40.75
N ARG A 242 9.91 -10.57 -41.68
CA ARG A 242 9.18 -9.30 -41.41
C ARG A 242 7.69 -9.50 -41.12
N ARG A 243 7.05 -10.52 -41.71
CA ARG A 243 5.61 -10.80 -41.47
C ARG A 243 5.33 -11.44 -40.11
N TRP A 244 6.29 -12.16 -39.53
CA TRP A 244 6.10 -12.87 -38.26
C TRP A 244 6.45 -12.03 -37.03
N LEU A 245 7.35 -11.05 -37.16
CA LEU A 245 7.77 -10.21 -36.02
C LEU A 245 6.91 -8.96 -35.81
N HIS A 246 6.18 -8.48 -36.83
CA HIS A 246 5.39 -7.24 -36.74
C HIS A 246 4.13 -7.33 -35.85
N PRO A 247 3.32 -8.40 -35.91
CA PRO A 247 2.14 -8.52 -35.06
C PRO A 247 2.47 -8.60 -33.54
N PRO A 248 3.40 -9.46 -33.07
CA PRO A 248 3.71 -9.54 -31.65
C PRO A 248 4.39 -8.27 -31.13
N ALA A 249 5.28 -7.62 -31.91
CA ALA A 249 5.87 -6.34 -31.50
C ALA A 249 4.84 -5.22 -31.34
N ARG A 250 3.80 -5.16 -32.21
CA ARG A 250 2.69 -4.21 -32.06
C ARG A 250 1.80 -4.54 -30.87
N ILE A 251 1.53 -5.81 -30.60
CA ILE A 251 0.74 -6.24 -29.43
C ILE A 251 1.48 -5.91 -28.14
N VAL A 252 2.78 -6.23 -28.04
CA VAL A 252 3.63 -5.90 -26.90
C VAL A 252 3.75 -4.39 -26.70
N SER A 253 3.95 -3.62 -27.78
CA SER A 253 4.00 -2.15 -27.70
C SER A 253 2.65 -1.55 -27.28
N THR A 254 1.52 -2.08 -27.76
CA THR A 254 0.19 -1.61 -27.37
C THR A 254 -0.12 -1.98 -25.92
N ALA A 255 0.25 -3.18 -25.47
CA ALA A 255 0.07 -3.62 -24.09
C ALA A 255 0.96 -2.81 -23.12
N ALA A 256 2.22 -2.57 -23.49
CA ALA A 256 3.13 -1.70 -22.73
C ALA A 256 2.63 -0.25 -22.68
N GLY A 257 2.11 0.28 -23.80
CA GLY A 257 1.50 1.62 -23.86
C GLY A 257 0.24 1.71 -23.01
N GLY A 258 -0.63 0.70 -23.08
CA GLY A 258 -1.81 0.59 -22.24
C GLY A 258 -1.47 0.51 -20.76
N PHE A 259 -0.47 -0.28 -20.39
CA PHE A 259 0.02 -0.39 -19.02
C PHE A 259 0.59 0.94 -18.50
N VAL A 260 1.40 1.64 -19.31
CA VAL A 260 1.96 2.95 -18.91
C VAL A 260 0.86 4.00 -18.75
N VAL A 261 -0.12 4.04 -19.65
CA VAL A 261 -1.28 4.94 -19.51
C VAL A 261 -2.08 4.57 -18.26
N TYR A 262 -2.33 3.28 -18.03
CA TYR A 262 -2.98 2.80 -16.83
C TYR A 262 -2.20 3.19 -15.56
N ALA A 263 -0.88 3.03 -15.55
CA ALA A 263 -0.02 3.43 -14.45
C ALA A 263 -0.05 4.92 -14.17
N ALA A 264 0.08 5.73 -15.22
CA ALA A 264 -0.01 7.18 -15.10
C ALA A 264 -1.40 7.60 -14.58
N VAL A 265 -2.47 7.01 -15.09
CA VAL A 265 -3.84 7.29 -14.62
C VAL A 265 -4.03 6.83 -13.18
N ALA A 266 -3.62 5.62 -12.83
CA ALA A 266 -3.71 5.10 -11.47
C ALA A 266 -2.93 5.99 -10.49
N LEU A 267 -1.70 6.35 -10.82
CA LEU A 267 -0.91 7.29 -10.02
C LEU A 267 -1.61 8.65 -9.91
N LEU A 268 -2.12 9.22 -11.00
CA LEU A 268 -2.83 10.51 -10.96
C LEU A 268 -4.14 10.45 -10.16
N VAL A 269 -4.79 9.29 -10.10
CA VAL A 269 -6.02 9.07 -9.33
C VAL A 269 -5.70 8.85 -7.84
N PHE A 270 -4.66 8.08 -7.51
CA PHE A 270 -4.35 7.71 -6.12
C PHE A 270 -3.41 8.69 -5.41
N LEU A 271 -2.54 9.40 -6.14
CA LEU A 271 -1.61 10.38 -5.57
C LEU A 271 -2.33 11.50 -4.79
N PRO A 272 -3.46 12.07 -5.26
CA PRO A 272 -4.20 13.07 -4.49
C PRO A 272 -4.70 12.56 -3.14
N PHE A 273 -5.20 11.31 -3.07
CA PHE A 273 -5.62 10.71 -1.79
C PHE A 273 -4.42 10.45 -0.88
N GLY A 274 -3.34 9.93 -1.46
CA GLY A 274 -2.05 9.74 -0.80
C GLY A 274 -1.56 11.02 -0.11
N TYR A 275 -1.48 12.08 -0.91
CA TYR A 275 -1.05 13.39 -0.49
C TYR A 275 -2.02 14.03 0.49
N ALA A 276 -3.34 13.92 0.28
CA ALA A 276 -4.35 14.48 1.19
C ALA A 276 -4.24 13.87 2.60
N THR A 277 -4.03 12.57 2.72
CA THR A 277 -3.79 11.93 4.03
C THR A 277 -2.55 12.53 4.70
N VAL A 278 -1.39 12.52 4.05
CA VAL A 278 -0.14 13.04 4.64
C VAL A 278 -0.27 14.53 4.96
N ALA A 279 -0.85 15.30 4.05
CA ALA A 279 -1.06 16.74 4.22
C ALA A 279 -2.02 17.06 5.37
N SER A 280 -2.97 16.19 5.68
CA SER A 280 -3.89 16.38 6.80
C SER A 280 -3.17 16.40 8.17
N PHE A 281 -2.00 15.76 8.27
CA PHE A 281 -1.17 15.79 9.47
C PHE A 281 -0.12 16.92 9.48
N ASN A 282 0.11 17.61 8.35
CA ASN A 282 1.19 18.61 8.24
C ASN A 282 0.97 19.85 9.14
N GLY A 283 -0.26 20.15 9.52
CA GLY A 283 -0.58 21.24 10.44
C GLY A 283 -0.34 20.92 11.91
N ILE A 284 0.02 19.67 12.23
CA ILE A 284 0.24 19.21 13.59
C ILE A 284 1.72 19.35 13.93
N ASP A 285 2.01 20.14 14.97
CA ASP A 285 3.31 20.24 15.60
C ASP A 285 3.30 19.42 16.90
N PRO A 286 3.96 18.25 16.95
CA PRO A 286 3.98 17.39 18.13
C PRO A 286 4.44 18.08 19.41
N ALA A 287 5.36 19.04 19.30
CA ALA A 287 5.93 19.75 20.45
C ALA A 287 5.00 20.83 21.02
N ALA A 288 4.04 21.30 20.22
CA ALA A 288 3.09 22.35 20.62
C ALA A 288 1.74 21.79 21.07
N LEU A 289 1.52 20.48 20.97
CA LEU A 289 0.26 19.87 21.39
C LEU A 289 0.15 19.81 22.92
N PRO A 290 -1.04 20.10 23.48
CA PRO A 290 -1.27 19.93 24.91
C PRO A 290 -1.44 18.45 25.24
N TYR A 291 -0.79 17.99 26.31
CA TYR A 291 -1.07 16.70 26.93
C TYR A 291 -1.75 16.94 28.27
N GLY A 292 -2.87 16.27 28.52
CA GLY A 292 -3.58 16.38 29.78
C GLY A 292 -2.95 15.46 30.82
N VAL A 293 -2.68 15.97 32.02
CA VAL A 293 -2.15 15.16 33.12
C VAL A 293 -3.25 14.21 33.63
N GLN A 294 -2.99 12.91 33.50
CA GLN A 294 -3.86 11.82 33.93
C GLN A 294 -2.99 10.70 34.55
N PRO A 295 -2.67 10.76 35.86
CA PRO A 295 -1.69 9.86 36.47
C PRO A 295 -2.06 8.37 36.43
N GLY A 296 -3.34 8.05 36.25
CA GLY A 296 -3.84 6.69 36.12
C GLY A 296 -3.89 6.16 34.69
N THR A 297 -3.45 6.93 33.69
CA THR A 297 -3.42 6.45 32.31
C THR A 297 -2.33 5.40 32.15
N GLU A 298 -2.71 4.28 31.57
CA GLU A 298 -1.82 3.16 31.30
C GLU A 298 -1.33 3.16 29.83
N PHE A 299 -0.12 2.65 29.60
CA PHE A 299 0.53 2.61 28.30
C PHE A 299 1.05 1.22 27.98
N ALA A 300 0.74 0.78 26.77
CA ALA A 300 1.13 -0.51 26.24
C ALA A 300 1.63 -0.40 24.81
N ALA A 301 2.34 -1.43 24.37
CA ALA A 301 2.68 -1.59 22.96
C ALA A 301 2.67 -3.07 22.59
N THR A 302 2.31 -3.35 21.33
CA THR A 302 2.43 -4.70 20.79
C THR A 302 3.89 -5.08 20.62
N ALA A 303 4.26 -6.21 21.21
CA ALA A 303 5.55 -6.87 21.02
C ALA A 303 5.47 -7.83 19.83
N GLY A 304 6.41 -7.75 18.91
CA GLY A 304 6.44 -8.53 17.67
C GLY A 304 7.01 -9.94 17.82
N SER A 305 7.80 -10.19 18.86
CA SER A 305 8.55 -11.44 19.04
C SER A 305 7.71 -12.70 19.07
N LEU A 306 6.49 -12.63 19.63
CA LEU A 306 5.57 -13.75 19.81
C LEU A 306 4.14 -13.50 19.30
N THR A 307 3.88 -12.32 18.74
CA THR A 307 2.55 -11.94 18.20
C THR A 307 2.33 -12.51 16.81
N ASP A 308 1.09 -12.94 16.53
CA ASP A 308 0.59 -13.41 15.23
C ASP A 308 1.54 -14.41 14.53
N ILE A 309 2.08 -15.36 15.29
CA ILE A 309 2.91 -16.46 14.80
C ILE A 309 2.42 -17.78 15.37
N VAL A 310 2.65 -18.87 14.63
CA VAL A 310 2.33 -20.24 15.09
C VAL A 310 3.45 -20.87 15.92
N ARG A 311 4.69 -20.36 15.78
CA ARG A 311 5.88 -20.82 16.51
C ARG A 311 6.90 -19.68 16.70
N PRO A 312 7.57 -19.60 17.87
CA PRO A 312 8.63 -18.62 18.09
C PRO A 312 9.76 -18.76 17.06
N PRO A 313 10.30 -17.65 16.52
CA PRO A 313 11.50 -17.70 15.70
C PRO A 313 12.72 -18.13 16.54
N ALA A 314 13.77 -18.68 15.91
CA ALA A 314 14.94 -19.19 16.64
C ALA A 314 15.64 -18.14 17.51
N ASN A 315 15.56 -16.86 17.12
CA ASN A 315 16.13 -15.73 17.85
C ASN A 315 15.13 -15.03 18.79
N TRP A 316 13.96 -15.62 19.07
CA TRP A 316 12.94 -15.01 19.92
C TRP A 316 13.45 -14.48 21.27
N PRO A 317 14.42 -15.11 21.99
CA PRO A 317 14.86 -14.58 23.28
C PRO A 317 15.54 -13.23 23.14
N ALA A 318 16.31 -13.03 22.05
CA ALA A 318 16.96 -11.76 21.77
C ALA A 318 15.95 -10.68 21.34
N LEU A 319 14.87 -11.07 20.67
CA LEU A 319 13.78 -10.16 20.31
C LEU A 319 13.04 -9.68 21.57
N VAL A 320 12.63 -10.61 22.45
CA VAL A 320 11.98 -10.27 23.73
C VAL A 320 12.86 -9.37 24.59
N GLU A 321 14.16 -9.65 24.69
CA GLU A 321 15.09 -8.81 25.46
C GLU A 321 15.14 -7.37 24.93
N ARG A 322 15.16 -7.21 23.61
CA ARG A 322 15.16 -5.90 22.98
C ARG A 322 13.83 -5.16 23.18
N GLU A 323 12.70 -5.86 23.03
CA GLU A 323 11.37 -5.30 23.28
C GLU A 323 11.19 -4.86 24.73
N ARG A 324 11.69 -5.65 25.69
CA ARG A 324 11.75 -5.27 27.11
C ARG A 324 12.57 -4.01 27.34
N ALA A 325 13.74 -3.90 26.71
CA ALA A 325 14.57 -2.71 26.80
C ALA A 325 13.87 -1.46 26.22
N LEU A 326 13.17 -1.60 25.10
CA LEU A 326 12.37 -0.52 24.50
C LEU A 326 11.18 -0.14 25.38
N ALA A 327 10.48 -1.13 25.95
CA ALA A 327 9.38 -0.90 26.88
C ALA A 327 9.85 -0.18 28.15
N ALA A 328 11.06 -0.50 28.63
CA ALA A 328 11.69 0.18 29.74
C ALA A 328 12.03 1.64 29.43
N GLU A 329 12.56 1.91 28.25
CA GLU A 329 12.89 3.27 27.81
C GLU A 329 11.64 4.15 27.62
N LEU A 330 10.52 3.56 27.20
CA LEU A 330 9.25 4.24 27.03
C LEU A 330 8.43 4.35 28.32
N ASP A 331 8.86 3.69 29.40
CA ASP A 331 8.09 3.55 30.64
C ASP A 331 6.70 2.92 30.43
N LEU A 332 6.62 1.87 29.60
CA LEU A 332 5.36 1.14 29.39
C LEU A 332 4.98 0.32 30.61
N ASP A 333 3.68 0.24 30.88
CA ASP A 333 3.10 -0.65 31.90
C ASP A 333 3.01 -2.08 31.36
N PHE A 334 2.66 -2.21 30.08
CA PHE A 334 2.36 -3.51 29.48
C PHE A 334 3.02 -3.77 28.13
N LEU A 335 3.32 -5.04 27.88
CA LEU A 335 3.57 -5.57 26.54
C LEU A 335 2.39 -6.43 26.10
N ARG A 336 1.89 -6.19 24.89
CA ARG A 336 0.78 -6.94 24.30
C ARG A 336 1.28 -8.04 23.38
N PHE A 337 0.70 -9.23 23.52
CA PHE A 337 0.90 -10.37 22.61
C PHE A 337 -0.43 -10.91 22.10
N ASP A 338 -0.55 -11.04 20.77
CA ASP A 338 -1.69 -11.71 20.15
C ASP A 338 -1.31 -13.10 19.67
N LEU A 339 -1.95 -14.12 20.24
CA LEU A 339 -1.47 -15.49 20.22
C LEU A 339 -2.39 -16.38 19.40
N LYS A 340 -1.83 -17.06 18.38
CA LYS A 340 -2.58 -18.06 17.60
C LYS A 340 -2.90 -19.29 18.44
N THR A 341 -4.02 -19.94 18.16
CA THR A 341 -4.41 -21.20 18.79
C THR A 341 -3.32 -22.28 18.66
N GLU A 342 -2.64 -22.38 17.51
CA GLU A 342 -1.55 -23.32 17.29
C GLU A 342 -0.32 -23.02 18.17
N PHE A 343 -0.04 -21.74 18.42
CA PHE A 343 1.02 -21.32 19.34
C PHE A 343 0.69 -21.78 20.77
N LEU A 344 -0.57 -21.63 21.20
CA LEU A 344 -1.01 -22.02 22.54
C LEU A 344 -1.05 -23.54 22.75
N ARG A 345 -1.06 -24.34 21.67
CA ARG A 345 -1.09 -25.81 21.74
C ARG A 345 0.29 -26.45 21.63
N ASP A 346 1.30 -25.71 21.18
CA ASP A 346 2.67 -26.21 21.04
C ASP A 346 3.45 -26.01 22.35
N PRO A 347 3.96 -27.09 22.98
CA PRO A 347 4.68 -26.97 24.26
C PRO A 347 5.94 -26.10 24.20
N THR A 348 6.60 -26.01 23.03
CA THR A 348 7.81 -25.18 22.87
C THR A 348 7.43 -23.71 22.80
N SER A 349 6.37 -23.39 22.05
CA SER A 349 5.79 -22.04 21.98
C SER A 349 5.29 -21.58 23.35
N LEU A 350 4.57 -22.43 24.08
CA LEU A 350 4.13 -22.13 25.45
C LEU A 350 5.30 -21.88 26.40
N ALA A 351 6.37 -22.69 26.34
CA ALA A 351 7.56 -22.46 27.17
C ALA A 351 8.27 -21.13 26.83
N ALA A 352 8.23 -20.70 25.56
CA ALA A 352 8.74 -19.39 25.16
C ALA A 352 7.91 -18.25 25.75
N LEU A 353 6.57 -18.36 25.69
CA LEU A 353 5.67 -17.38 26.30
C LEU A 353 5.79 -17.35 27.83
N ASP A 354 5.88 -18.51 28.49
CA ASP A 354 6.10 -18.61 29.94
C ASP A 354 7.33 -17.81 30.36
N ARG A 355 8.43 -17.99 29.63
CA ARG A 355 9.67 -17.28 29.88
C ARG A 355 9.55 -15.79 29.58
N ALA A 356 8.96 -15.40 28.45
CA ALA A 356 8.76 -14.00 28.10
C ALA A 356 7.92 -13.26 29.15
N VAL A 357 6.81 -13.86 29.60
CA VAL A 357 5.94 -13.28 30.65
C VAL A 357 6.70 -13.14 31.98
N ALA A 358 7.47 -14.15 32.37
CA ALA A 358 8.29 -14.09 33.58
C ALA A 358 9.37 -13.01 33.51
N ASP A 359 10.06 -12.91 32.38
CA ASP A 359 11.12 -11.92 32.12
C ASP A 359 10.53 -10.49 32.15
N ILE A 360 9.39 -10.25 31.50
CA ILE A 360 8.69 -8.95 31.51
C ILE A 360 8.27 -8.55 32.94
N ARG A 361 7.72 -9.48 33.71
CA ARG A 361 7.33 -9.25 35.11
C ARG A 361 8.51 -8.99 36.03
N SER A 362 9.68 -9.57 35.73
CA SER A 362 10.90 -9.28 36.48
C SER A 362 11.37 -7.83 36.35
N ASP A 363 10.93 -7.12 35.30
CA ASP A 363 11.20 -5.69 35.09
C ASP A 363 10.13 -4.76 35.70
N GLY A 364 9.16 -5.33 36.43
CA GLY A 364 8.05 -4.58 37.02
C GLY A 364 6.94 -4.20 36.04
N ARG A 365 6.87 -4.84 34.87
CA ARG A 365 5.81 -4.67 33.87
C ARG A 365 4.87 -5.86 33.86
N ASP A 366 3.69 -5.73 33.28
CA ASP A 366 2.79 -6.88 33.07
C ASP A 366 2.50 -7.09 31.57
N VAL A 367 1.61 -8.02 31.27
CA VAL A 367 1.24 -8.37 29.90
C VAL A 367 -0.23 -8.16 29.62
N ILE A 368 -0.51 -7.81 28.37
CA ILE A 368 -1.82 -7.93 27.74
C ILE A 368 -1.77 -9.15 26.83
N LEU A 369 -2.72 -10.07 26.98
CA LEU A 369 -2.79 -11.27 26.13
C LEU A 369 -4.09 -11.28 25.33
N SER A 370 -4.01 -11.66 24.07
CA SER A 370 -5.16 -11.74 23.16
C SER A 370 -5.15 -13.06 22.40
N PRO A 371 -6.15 -13.94 22.50
CA PRO A 371 -6.30 -15.04 21.56
C PRO A 371 -6.65 -14.51 20.16
N PHE A 372 -5.78 -14.79 19.18
CA PHE A 372 -5.91 -14.30 17.80
C PHE A 372 -6.58 -15.32 16.85
N GLY A 373 -6.98 -16.47 17.39
CA GLY A 373 -7.63 -17.55 16.65
C GLY A 373 -6.65 -18.49 15.94
N ALA A 374 -7.18 -19.40 15.12
CA ALA A 374 -6.38 -20.39 14.43
C ALA A 374 -5.81 -19.84 13.11
N ASP A 375 -4.55 -20.15 12.83
CA ASP A 375 -3.86 -19.75 11.58
C ASP A 375 -4.58 -20.29 10.33
N SER A 376 -5.13 -21.50 10.45
CA SER A 376 -5.89 -22.16 9.38
C SER A 376 -7.11 -21.38 8.87
N TRP A 377 -7.66 -20.43 9.64
CA TRP A 377 -8.86 -19.65 9.27
C TRP A 377 -8.67 -18.75 8.05
N SER A 378 -7.43 -18.41 7.71
CA SER A 378 -7.09 -17.71 6.46
C SER A 378 -7.46 -18.54 5.21
N SER A 379 -7.35 -19.87 5.30
CA SER A 379 -7.60 -20.82 4.22
C SER A 379 -8.93 -21.56 4.35
N SER A 380 -9.41 -21.76 5.58
CA SER A 380 -10.62 -22.49 5.92
C SER A 380 -11.40 -21.74 6.99
N ARG A 381 -12.35 -20.91 6.54
CA ARG A 381 -13.20 -20.08 7.41
C ARG A 381 -13.98 -20.95 8.41
N PRO A 382 -13.95 -20.65 9.72
CA PRO A 382 -14.73 -21.39 10.72
C PRO A 382 -16.20 -20.97 10.67
N THR A 383 -17.07 -21.73 11.36
CA THR A 383 -18.40 -21.18 11.72
C THR A 383 -18.26 -20.20 12.88
N PHE A 384 -19.29 -19.39 13.12
CA PHE A 384 -19.33 -18.49 14.27
C PHE A 384 -19.21 -19.23 15.60
N GLU A 385 -19.87 -20.39 15.72
CA GLU A 385 -19.85 -21.23 16.92
C GLU A 385 -18.46 -21.81 17.18
N ASP A 386 -17.79 -22.31 16.14
CA ASP A 386 -16.43 -22.85 16.25
C ASP A 386 -15.40 -21.77 16.58
N LEU A 387 -15.52 -20.58 15.97
CA LEU A 387 -14.69 -19.43 16.30
C LEU A 387 -14.89 -19.03 17.76
N ASN A 388 -16.14 -18.81 18.18
CA ASN A 388 -16.47 -18.38 19.54
C ASN A 388 -15.96 -19.40 20.57
N ARG A 389 -16.20 -20.69 20.34
CA ARG A 389 -15.70 -21.77 21.21
C ARG A 389 -14.18 -21.75 21.31
N THR A 390 -13.48 -21.68 20.18
CA THR A 390 -12.01 -21.69 20.15
C THR A 390 -11.43 -20.50 20.90
N ILE A 391 -11.92 -19.30 20.59
CA ILE A 391 -11.50 -18.07 21.26
C ILE A 391 -11.81 -18.12 22.77
N ALA A 392 -13.00 -18.59 23.16
CA ALA A 392 -13.39 -18.69 24.56
C ALA A 392 -12.49 -19.65 25.34
N ASP A 393 -12.15 -20.80 24.76
CA ASP A 393 -11.31 -21.80 25.40
C ASP A 393 -9.87 -21.29 25.53
N ASP A 394 -9.33 -20.64 24.49
CA ASP A 394 -8.00 -20.02 24.52
C ASP A 394 -7.94 -18.85 25.53
N ALA A 395 -8.98 -18.00 25.58
CA ALA A 395 -9.09 -16.91 26.55
C ALA A 395 -9.08 -17.41 28.00
N VAL A 396 -9.88 -18.45 28.30
CA VAL A 396 -9.92 -19.05 29.65
C VAL A 396 -8.58 -19.68 30.00
N PHE A 397 -7.93 -20.37 29.06
CA PHE A 397 -6.59 -20.95 29.26
C PHE A 397 -5.55 -19.86 29.59
N LEU A 398 -5.54 -18.76 28.83
CA LEU A 398 -4.63 -17.64 29.06
C LEU A 398 -4.87 -16.97 30.42
N ALA A 399 -6.14 -16.80 30.79
CA ALA A 399 -6.54 -16.23 32.08
C ALA A 399 -6.06 -17.10 33.27
N ASP A 400 -6.35 -18.40 33.22
CA ASP A 400 -5.98 -19.37 34.26
C ASP A 400 -4.46 -19.51 34.41
N ARG A 401 -3.73 -19.57 33.29
CA ARG A 401 -2.28 -19.82 33.30
C ARG A 401 -1.47 -18.59 33.69
N TYR A 402 -1.79 -17.44 33.10
CA TYR A 402 -0.91 -16.27 33.16
C TYR A 402 -1.42 -15.17 34.08
N HIS A 403 -2.72 -15.14 34.40
CA HIS A 403 -3.35 -14.03 35.12
C HIS A 403 -2.91 -12.66 34.58
N PRO A 404 -3.09 -12.38 33.28
CA PRO A 404 -2.59 -11.14 32.70
C PRO A 404 -3.32 -9.92 33.28
N ALA A 405 -2.69 -8.75 33.22
CA ALA A 405 -3.30 -7.49 33.66
C ALA A 405 -4.57 -7.20 32.87
N TYR A 406 -4.50 -7.38 31.55
CA TYR A 406 -5.65 -7.42 30.65
C TYR A 406 -5.65 -8.66 29.78
N LEU A 407 -6.85 -9.15 29.51
CA LEU A 407 -7.13 -10.10 28.45
C LEU A 407 -8.04 -9.45 27.42
N PHE A 408 -7.77 -9.71 26.14
CA PHE A 408 -8.58 -9.28 24.99
C PHE A 408 -9.27 -10.51 24.39
N PRO A 409 -10.37 -11.03 24.96
CA PRO A 409 -10.96 -12.28 24.46
C PRO A 409 -11.33 -12.21 22.98
N PHE A 410 -11.83 -11.08 22.50
CA PHE A 410 -12.15 -10.91 21.08
C PHE A 410 -11.40 -9.72 20.53
N PHE A 411 -10.40 -10.00 19.70
CA PHE A 411 -9.71 -8.99 18.91
C PHE A 411 -10.60 -8.53 17.75
N GLU A 412 -11.09 -7.29 17.81
CA GLU A 412 -11.98 -6.67 16.82
C GLU A 412 -13.13 -7.59 16.32
N PRO A 413 -14.18 -7.86 17.12
CA PRO A 413 -15.31 -8.68 16.69
C PRO A 413 -15.92 -8.24 15.35
N ASN A 414 -16.00 -6.93 15.11
CA ASN A 414 -16.49 -6.33 13.86
C ASN A 414 -15.39 -5.98 12.84
N GLY A 415 -14.13 -6.36 13.11
CA GLY A 415 -12.96 -6.14 12.25
C GLY A 415 -12.27 -7.48 11.93
N GLN A 416 -11.07 -7.70 12.46
CA GLN A 416 -10.25 -8.89 12.21
C GLN A 416 -10.99 -10.22 12.44
N VAL A 417 -11.77 -10.35 13.51
CA VAL A 417 -12.54 -11.58 13.75
C VAL A 417 -13.65 -11.77 12.71
N ALA A 418 -14.30 -10.72 12.23
CA ALA A 418 -15.23 -10.79 11.11
C ALA A 418 -14.53 -11.16 9.78
N ILE A 419 -13.28 -10.69 9.58
CA ILE A 419 -12.44 -11.11 8.45
C ILE A 419 -12.16 -12.62 8.53
N ASN A 420 -11.86 -13.15 9.71
CA ASN A 420 -11.62 -14.57 9.94
C ASN A 420 -12.85 -15.44 9.60
N LEU A 421 -14.06 -14.95 9.88
CA LEU A 421 -15.33 -15.61 9.47
C LEU A 421 -15.59 -15.52 7.96
N GLY A 422 -15.07 -14.49 7.29
CA GLY A 422 -15.36 -14.19 5.89
C GLY A 422 -16.71 -13.51 5.66
N HIS A 423 -17.45 -13.19 6.72
CA HIS A 423 -18.66 -12.37 6.69
C HIS A 423 -18.86 -11.63 8.03
N GLY A 424 -19.62 -10.53 8.01
CA GLY A 424 -20.03 -9.83 9.23
C GLY A 424 -21.06 -10.63 10.02
N MET A 425 -21.14 -10.36 11.33
CA MET A 425 -22.17 -10.89 12.23
C MET A 425 -22.94 -9.71 12.86
N PRO A 426 -24.24 -9.89 13.21
CA PRO A 426 -24.99 -8.86 13.91
C PRO A 426 -24.37 -8.49 15.26
N THR A 427 -24.52 -7.24 15.67
CA THR A 427 -24.01 -6.71 16.96
C THR A 427 -24.45 -7.59 18.14
N ALA A 428 -25.72 -7.99 18.18
CA ALA A 428 -26.26 -8.85 19.24
C ALA A 428 -25.55 -10.21 19.34
N SER A 429 -25.05 -10.76 18.23
CA SER A 429 -24.30 -12.01 18.25
C SER A 429 -22.94 -11.83 18.92
N TRP A 430 -22.24 -10.72 18.65
CA TRP A 430 -20.99 -10.37 19.32
C TRP A 430 -21.17 -10.10 20.81
N VAL A 431 -22.20 -9.34 21.17
CA VAL A 431 -22.55 -9.09 22.57
C VAL A 431 -22.83 -10.41 23.30
N GLY A 432 -23.65 -11.30 22.71
CA GLY A 432 -23.93 -12.61 23.30
C GLY A 432 -22.69 -13.50 23.45
N ALA A 433 -21.74 -13.44 22.50
CA ALA A 433 -20.46 -14.14 22.61
C ALA A 433 -19.65 -13.59 23.79
N VAL A 434 -19.48 -12.26 23.88
CA VAL A 434 -18.77 -11.60 24.99
C VAL A 434 -19.41 -11.92 26.34
N GLU A 435 -20.74 -11.84 26.44
CA GLU A 435 -21.51 -12.13 27.65
C GLU A 435 -21.35 -13.60 28.10
N SER A 436 -21.13 -14.51 27.17
CA SER A 436 -20.87 -15.92 27.49
C SER A 436 -19.42 -16.18 27.95
N VAL A 437 -18.45 -15.42 27.45
CA VAL A 437 -17.02 -15.65 27.70
C VAL A 437 -16.52 -14.89 28.93
N ALA A 438 -16.94 -13.63 29.12
CA ALA A 438 -16.41 -12.77 30.18
C ALA A 438 -16.56 -13.38 31.60
N PRO A 439 -17.72 -13.97 31.99
CA PRO A 439 -17.85 -14.64 33.28
C PRO A 439 -16.91 -15.85 33.44
N ARG A 440 -16.63 -16.59 32.36
CA ARG A 440 -15.70 -17.74 32.39
C ARG A 440 -14.27 -17.28 32.63
N VAL A 441 -13.85 -16.20 31.97
CA VAL A 441 -12.53 -15.58 32.18
C VAL A 441 -12.40 -15.09 33.63
N LYS A 442 -13.40 -14.37 34.16
CA LYS A 442 -13.40 -13.92 35.56
C LYS A 442 -13.41 -15.08 36.56
N ALA A 443 -14.04 -16.21 36.24
CA ALA A 443 -14.00 -17.39 37.09
C ALA A 443 -12.59 -18.03 37.16
N ALA A 444 -11.84 -18.02 36.05
CA ALA A 444 -10.46 -18.51 35.98
C ALA A 444 -9.46 -17.54 36.61
N SER A 445 -9.62 -16.23 36.37
CA SER A 445 -8.78 -15.18 36.92
C SER A 445 -9.61 -13.95 37.31
N PRO A 446 -10.07 -13.86 38.58
CA PRO A 446 -10.92 -12.76 39.03
C PRO A 446 -10.27 -11.37 38.91
N ALA A 447 -8.94 -11.31 38.98
CA ALA A 447 -8.16 -10.08 38.91
C ALA A 447 -7.88 -9.62 37.46
N THR A 448 -7.95 -10.51 36.48
CA THR A 448 -7.68 -10.15 35.07
C THR A 448 -8.78 -9.21 34.57
N ARG A 449 -8.38 -8.03 34.08
CA ARG A 449 -9.30 -7.09 33.43
C ARG A 449 -9.62 -7.56 32.02
N ILE A 450 -10.87 -7.41 31.60
CA ILE A 450 -11.36 -7.80 30.28
C ILE A 450 -11.54 -6.53 29.47
N LEU A 451 -10.79 -6.43 28.37
CA LEU A 451 -10.91 -5.36 27.40
C LEU A 451 -11.47 -5.94 26.09
N ILE A 452 -12.53 -5.35 25.56
CA ILE A 452 -13.09 -5.70 24.25
C ILE A 452 -12.81 -4.55 23.28
N GLU A 453 -12.03 -4.84 22.24
CA GLU A 453 -11.69 -3.85 21.22
C GLU A 453 -12.70 -3.89 20.07
N VAL A 454 -13.13 -2.72 19.61
CA VAL A 454 -13.99 -2.59 18.43
C VAL A 454 -13.25 -1.88 17.30
N ALA A 455 -13.44 -2.37 16.09
CA ALA A 455 -12.94 -1.70 14.89
C ALA A 455 -13.83 -0.49 14.54
N SER A 456 -13.24 0.53 13.94
CA SER A 456 -13.99 1.72 13.50
C SER A 456 -15.10 1.44 12.48
N GLY A 457 -16.11 2.31 12.43
CA GLY A 457 -17.25 2.22 11.50
C GLY A 457 -18.61 2.22 12.20
N THR A 458 -19.70 2.18 11.40
CA THR A 458 -21.08 2.26 11.92
C THR A 458 -21.41 1.13 12.88
N GLN A 459 -21.03 -0.11 12.54
CA GLN A 459 -21.23 -1.24 13.44
C GLN A 459 -20.34 -1.15 14.69
N GLY A 460 -19.11 -0.64 14.55
CA GLY A 460 -18.20 -0.44 15.69
C GLY A 460 -18.83 0.43 16.77
N LEU A 461 -19.48 1.53 16.36
CA LEU A 461 -20.15 2.44 17.28
C LEU A 461 -21.36 1.79 17.97
N GLU A 462 -22.17 1.04 17.20
CA GLU A 462 -23.30 0.27 17.73
C GLU A 462 -22.84 -0.79 18.75
N LEU A 463 -21.75 -1.50 18.42
CA LEU A 463 -21.15 -2.52 19.28
C LEU A 463 -20.54 -1.91 20.54
N ALA A 464 -19.82 -0.79 20.43
CA ALA A 464 -19.31 -0.07 21.60
C ALA A 464 -20.44 0.34 22.55
N ALA A 465 -21.51 0.93 22.03
CA ALA A 465 -22.68 1.29 22.83
C ALA A 465 -23.29 0.08 23.55
N ALA A 466 -23.43 -1.04 22.84
CA ALA A 466 -23.97 -2.26 23.42
C ALA A 466 -23.04 -2.87 24.50
N LEU A 467 -21.72 -2.86 24.27
CA LEU A 467 -20.73 -3.36 25.22
C LEU A 467 -20.65 -2.48 26.48
N PHE A 468 -20.67 -1.15 26.33
CA PHE A 468 -20.72 -0.21 27.46
C PHE A 468 -22.02 -0.30 28.26
N ALA A 469 -23.11 -0.76 27.67
CA ALA A 469 -24.38 -1.00 28.35
C ALA A 469 -24.59 -2.45 28.86
N SER A 470 -23.75 -3.41 28.41
CA SER A 470 -23.91 -4.84 28.76
C SER A 470 -23.79 -5.07 30.28
N PRO A 471 -24.49 -6.05 30.87
CA PRO A 471 -24.28 -6.46 32.25
C PRO A 471 -23.05 -7.38 32.46
N ALA A 472 -22.38 -7.81 31.39
CA ALA A 472 -21.20 -8.67 31.51
C ALA A 472 -20.05 -7.99 32.28
N PRO A 473 -19.18 -8.78 32.95
CA PRO A 473 -18.05 -8.25 33.70
C PRO A 473 -16.90 -7.83 32.78
N ILE A 474 -17.17 -6.85 31.93
CA ILE A 474 -16.22 -6.18 31.02
C ILE A 474 -15.71 -4.93 31.74
N ASP A 475 -14.39 -4.81 31.88
CA ASP A 475 -13.73 -3.71 32.59
C ASP A 475 -13.44 -2.53 31.65
N ALA A 476 -13.11 -2.81 30.39
CA ALA A 476 -12.75 -1.82 29.40
C ALA A 476 -13.36 -2.10 28.02
N VAL A 477 -13.66 -1.04 27.28
CA VAL A 477 -13.95 -1.11 25.84
C VAL A 477 -12.90 -0.28 25.11
N GLY A 478 -12.21 -0.93 24.19
CA GLY A 478 -11.14 -0.36 23.39
C GLY A 478 -11.59 0.00 21.98
N PHE A 479 -10.90 0.94 21.37
CA PHE A 479 -11.11 1.36 20.00
C PHE A 479 -9.83 1.19 19.18
N ASP A 480 -9.95 0.49 18.05
CA ASP A 480 -8.90 0.37 17.05
C ASP A 480 -8.94 1.55 16.05
N LEU A 481 -7.81 2.24 15.92
CA LEU A 481 -7.65 3.49 15.19
C LEU A 481 -6.49 3.46 14.18
N TYR A 482 -6.83 3.15 12.93
CA TYR A 482 -5.97 3.33 11.76
C TYR A 482 -6.60 4.32 10.77
N PRO A 483 -6.33 5.63 10.90
CA PRO A 483 -7.00 6.62 10.07
C PRO A 483 -6.49 6.64 8.63
N GLN A 484 -7.39 6.96 7.70
CA GLN A 484 -7.05 7.38 6.35
C GLN A 484 -6.80 8.89 6.25
N SER A 485 -7.15 9.67 7.29
CA SER A 485 -6.92 11.12 7.38
C SER A 485 -6.97 11.64 8.84
N ALA A 486 -6.42 12.84 9.09
CA ALA A 486 -6.49 13.46 10.42
C ALA A 486 -7.92 13.77 10.90
N SER A 487 -8.88 13.99 9.98
CA SER A 487 -10.29 14.19 10.35
C SER A 487 -10.96 12.92 10.87
N ASP A 488 -10.40 11.74 10.57
CA ASP A 488 -10.95 10.48 11.08
C ASP A 488 -10.79 10.39 12.60
N LEU A 489 -9.91 11.20 13.21
CA LEU A 489 -9.81 11.32 14.66
C LEU A 489 -11.09 11.86 15.30
N ASP A 490 -11.90 12.64 14.58
CA ASP A 490 -13.15 13.20 15.12
C ASP A 490 -14.20 12.10 15.35
N GLN A 491 -14.06 10.94 14.69
CA GLN A 491 -14.99 9.81 14.89
C GLN A 491 -14.91 9.24 16.31
N VAL A 492 -13.76 9.40 16.98
CA VAL A 492 -13.52 8.92 18.35
C VAL A 492 -14.40 9.66 19.36
N ASP A 493 -14.85 10.88 19.05
CA ASP A 493 -15.69 11.68 19.94
C ASP A 493 -17.00 10.96 20.29
N ALA A 494 -17.61 10.28 19.32
CA ALA A 494 -18.83 9.52 19.55
C ALA A 494 -18.61 8.33 20.51
N TYR A 495 -17.46 7.65 20.41
CA TYR A 495 -17.09 6.58 21.32
C TYR A 495 -16.80 7.12 22.73
N ALA A 496 -16.09 8.24 22.82
CA ALA A 496 -15.81 8.90 24.09
C ALA A 496 -17.08 9.45 24.76
N GLU A 497 -18.07 9.90 23.98
CA GLU A 497 -19.40 10.28 24.49
C GLU A 497 -20.14 9.10 25.11
N ILE A 498 -20.14 7.94 24.44
CA ILE A 498 -20.71 6.70 24.98
C ILE A 498 -19.98 6.32 26.27
N ALA A 499 -18.65 6.29 26.26
CA ALA A 499 -17.85 5.94 27.44
C ALA A 499 -18.17 6.82 28.65
N ARG A 500 -18.30 8.15 28.46
CA ARG A 500 -18.66 9.09 29.53
C ARG A 500 -20.05 8.82 30.14
N ALA A 501 -20.98 8.25 29.37
CA ALA A 501 -22.28 7.83 29.89
C ALA A 501 -22.19 6.56 30.75
N HIS A 502 -21.06 5.84 30.72
CA HIS A 502 -20.82 4.57 31.40
C HIS A 502 -19.50 4.56 32.20
N PRO A 503 -19.34 5.43 33.22
CA PRO A 503 -18.07 5.65 33.92
C PRO A 503 -17.56 4.46 34.75
N ALA A 504 -18.35 3.39 34.88
CA ALA A 504 -17.91 2.14 35.52
C ALA A 504 -16.96 1.31 34.64
N ARG A 505 -16.78 1.70 33.37
CA ARG A 505 -15.90 1.05 32.42
C ARG A 505 -14.86 2.02 31.91
N GLU A 506 -13.67 1.50 31.69
CA GLU A 506 -12.59 2.24 31.08
C GLU A 506 -12.80 2.38 29.57
N PHE A 507 -12.31 3.48 29.01
CA PHE A 507 -12.24 3.71 27.57
C PHE A 507 -10.79 3.71 27.12
N TRP A 508 -10.48 2.88 26.13
CA TRP A 508 -9.12 2.69 25.63
C TRP A 508 -9.01 3.09 24.15
N ILE A 509 -7.85 3.62 23.77
CA ILE A 509 -7.37 3.51 22.39
C ILE A 509 -6.45 2.28 22.38
N SER A 510 -7.04 1.12 22.15
CA SER A 510 -6.43 -0.19 22.40
C SER A 510 -5.57 -0.70 21.26
N GLU A 511 -5.69 -0.06 20.09
CA GLU A 511 -4.78 -0.23 18.98
C GLU A 511 -4.75 1.05 18.13
N PHE A 512 -3.56 1.53 17.81
CA PHE A 512 -3.37 2.61 16.86
C PHE A 512 -1.97 2.62 16.28
N GLY A 513 -1.85 3.03 15.01
CA GLY A 513 -0.59 3.14 14.31
C GLY A 513 -0.73 3.83 12.96
N LEU A 514 0.39 4.26 12.38
CA LEU A 514 0.42 4.78 11.01
C LEU A 514 1.68 4.25 10.32
N ASP A 515 1.50 3.65 9.15
CA ASP A 515 2.59 2.98 8.44
C ASP A 515 3.61 4.00 7.90
N ALA A 516 4.85 3.94 8.38
CA ALA A 516 5.85 4.94 8.00
C ALA A 516 6.39 4.75 6.58
N ILE A 517 6.28 3.57 5.96
CA ILE A 517 6.64 3.39 4.55
C ILE A 517 5.60 4.10 3.67
N GLN A 518 4.33 3.97 4.04
CA GLN A 518 3.22 4.52 3.28
C GLN A 518 3.05 6.04 3.50
N PHE A 519 3.27 6.53 4.72
CA PHE A 519 2.95 7.90 5.10
C PHE A 519 4.17 8.74 5.50
N GLY A 520 5.30 8.11 5.81
CA GLY A 520 6.51 8.76 6.30
C GLY A 520 6.58 8.78 7.82
N ALA A 521 7.81 8.69 8.34
CA ALA A 521 8.05 8.67 9.78
C ALA A 521 7.62 9.97 10.49
N ASP A 522 7.72 11.12 9.81
CA ASP A 522 7.23 12.40 10.34
C ASP A 522 5.70 12.42 10.45
N ALA A 523 4.98 11.85 9.48
CA ALA A 523 3.52 11.76 9.54
C ALA A 523 3.08 10.79 10.64
N GLN A 524 3.79 9.67 10.82
CA GLN A 524 3.56 8.73 11.92
C GLN A 524 3.69 9.45 13.27
N ALA A 525 4.77 10.20 13.48
CA ALA A 525 4.99 10.95 14.72
C ALA A 525 3.87 11.97 15.00
N ARG A 526 3.45 12.72 13.98
CA ARG A 526 2.35 13.71 14.09
C ARG A 526 1.01 13.07 14.40
N PHE A 527 0.72 11.93 13.77
CA PHE A 527 -0.48 11.16 14.05
C PHE A 527 -0.51 10.67 15.51
N LEU A 528 0.57 10.03 15.99
CA LEU A 528 0.68 9.59 17.38
C LEU A 528 0.48 10.76 18.35
N ALA A 529 1.16 11.88 18.11
CA ALA A 529 1.04 13.08 18.95
C ALA A 529 -0.43 13.55 19.03
N ALA A 530 -1.13 13.56 17.90
CA ALA A 530 -2.53 13.97 17.83
C ALA A 530 -3.46 13.03 18.61
N VAL A 531 -3.28 11.72 18.49
CA VAL A 531 -4.06 10.71 19.22
C VAL A 531 -3.83 10.84 20.73
N LEU A 532 -2.58 10.94 21.17
CA LEU A 532 -2.21 11.02 22.60
C LEU A 532 -2.68 12.33 23.23
N SER A 533 -2.51 13.45 22.52
CA SER A 533 -3.00 14.77 22.95
C SER A 533 -4.52 14.77 23.10
N ARG A 534 -5.27 14.32 22.08
CA ARG A 534 -6.74 14.28 22.15
C ARG A 534 -7.24 13.26 23.17
N GLY A 535 -6.60 12.10 23.26
CA GLY A 535 -6.94 11.07 24.24
C GLY A 535 -6.83 11.56 25.67
N SER A 536 -5.75 12.29 25.98
CA SER A 536 -5.48 12.84 27.32
C SER A 536 -6.20 14.16 27.63
N THR A 537 -6.68 14.92 26.64
CA THR A 537 -7.32 16.23 26.90
C THR A 537 -8.82 16.26 26.62
N ARG A 538 -9.31 15.40 25.71
CA ARG A 538 -10.67 15.47 25.17
C ARG A 538 -11.45 14.19 25.41
N TRP A 539 -10.83 13.03 25.18
CA TRP A 539 -11.54 11.75 25.21
C TRP A 539 -11.49 11.05 26.58
N ASN A 540 -10.62 11.51 27.49
CA ASN A 540 -10.45 10.94 28.83
C ASN A 540 -10.16 9.43 28.79
N VAL A 541 -9.16 9.07 27.98
CA VAL A 541 -8.74 7.69 27.74
C VAL A 541 -7.99 7.14 28.96
N ALA A 542 -8.39 5.97 29.42
CA ALA A 542 -7.76 5.26 30.53
C ALA A 542 -6.48 4.51 30.12
N GLY A 543 -6.36 4.10 28.85
CA GLY A 543 -5.14 3.49 28.36
C GLY A 543 -4.92 3.57 26.86
N PHE A 544 -3.65 3.55 26.47
CA PHE A 544 -3.19 3.58 25.08
C PHE A 544 -2.36 2.34 24.77
N SER A 545 -2.62 1.69 23.63
CA SER A 545 -1.80 0.60 23.13
C SER A 545 -1.40 0.84 21.67
N VAL A 546 -0.11 1.10 21.44
CA VAL A 546 0.41 1.40 20.10
C VAL A 546 0.80 0.12 19.35
N TRP A 547 0.44 0.03 18.08
CA TRP A 547 0.91 -1.01 17.16
C TRP A 547 2.02 -0.42 16.28
N ALA A 548 3.30 -0.74 16.48
CA ALA A 548 3.90 -1.67 17.45
C ALA A 548 5.28 -1.15 17.92
N LEU A 549 5.98 -1.84 18.83
CA LEU A 549 7.34 -1.44 19.25
C LEU A 549 8.36 -1.48 18.10
N GLU A 550 8.36 -2.59 17.35
CA GLU A 550 9.25 -2.83 16.21
C GLU A 550 8.43 -3.10 14.95
N ASP A 551 8.99 -2.78 13.79
CA ASP A 551 8.43 -3.16 12.49
C ASP A 551 8.25 -4.68 12.38
N ASN A 552 7.34 -5.12 11.52
CA ASN A 552 6.95 -6.52 11.34
C ASN A 552 6.60 -7.26 12.63
N ALA A 553 6.10 -6.57 13.67
CA ALA A 553 5.34 -7.26 14.70
C ALA A 553 4.25 -8.11 14.03
N GLY A 554 4.22 -9.42 14.32
CA GLY A 554 3.37 -10.36 13.57
C GLY A 554 4.03 -10.97 12.34
N LEU A 555 5.27 -11.48 12.43
CA LEU A 555 6.01 -12.14 11.34
C LEU A 555 5.30 -13.36 10.68
N GLY A 556 4.04 -13.65 11.02
CA GLY A 556 3.13 -14.51 10.26
C GLY A 556 2.59 -13.89 8.97
N MET A 557 2.67 -12.56 8.81
CA MET A 557 2.39 -11.91 7.51
C MET A 557 3.53 -12.19 6.53
N ASP A 558 3.18 -12.67 5.34
CA ASP A 558 4.07 -13.04 4.24
C ASP A 558 5.27 -12.08 4.13
N LYS A 559 6.51 -12.60 4.01
CA LYS A 559 7.77 -11.82 3.94
C LYS A 559 7.78 -10.70 2.88
N VAL A 560 6.78 -10.71 2.01
CA VAL A 560 6.52 -9.76 0.93
C VAL A 560 5.86 -8.47 1.43
N LEU A 561 5.13 -8.49 2.55
CA LEU A 561 4.46 -7.32 3.12
C LEU A 561 5.13 -6.95 4.44
N GLN A 562 6.16 -6.10 4.37
CA GLN A 562 6.75 -5.50 5.56
C GLN A 562 5.76 -4.47 6.13
N SER A 563 5.31 -4.69 7.37
CA SER A 563 4.54 -3.70 8.12
C SER A 563 5.52 -2.70 8.73
N ALA A 564 5.38 -1.43 8.36
CA ALA A 564 6.19 -0.34 8.89
C ALA A 564 5.45 0.45 9.97
N LEU A 565 4.64 -0.23 10.79
CA LEU A 565 3.89 0.35 11.90
C LEU A 565 4.75 0.55 13.16
N GLY A 566 5.97 0.00 13.20
CA GLY A 566 6.85 0.06 14.37
C GLY A 566 7.23 1.50 14.76
N LEU A 567 7.40 1.73 16.07
CA LEU A 567 8.11 2.91 16.61
C LEU A 567 9.62 2.83 16.34
N THR A 568 10.12 1.61 16.12
CA THR A 568 11.49 1.33 15.72
C THR A 568 11.51 0.44 14.47
N THR A 569 12.59 0.54 13.69
CA THR A 569 12.82 -0.39 12.57
C THR A 569 13.25 -1.77 13.07
N LEU A 570 13.25 -2.77 12.19
CA LEU A 570 13.77 -4.13 12.50
C LEU A 570 15.22 -4.14 12.99
N GLU A 571 16.01 -3.18 12.52
CA GLU A 571 17.40 -2.97 12.90
C GLU A 571 17.53 -2.24 14.26
N GLY A 572 16.41 -1.92 14.91
CA GLY A 572 16.36 -1.21 16.19
C GLY A 572 16.53 0.31 16.06
N GLN A 573 16.39 0.89 14.86
CA GLN A 573 16.50 2.35 14.72
C GLN A 573 15.21 3.02 15.19
N ARG A 574 15.31 3.91 16.18
CA ARG A 574 14.18 4.68 16.70
C ARG A 574 13.70 5.70 15.67
N ARG A 575 12.38 5.76 15.44
CA ARG A 575 11.75 6.76 14.59
C ARG A 575 11.33 7.99 15.42
N PRO A 576 11.02 9.15 14.79
CA PRO A 576 10.52 10.31 15.52
C PRO A 576 9.26 10.01 16.36
N ALA A 577 8.43 9.07 15.91
CA ALA A 577 7.28 8.53 16.63
C ALA A 577 7.62 7.96 18.02
N PHE A 578 8.80 7.35 18.18
CA PHE A 578 9.26 6.82 19.46
C PHE A 578 9.45 7.94 20.50
N ALA A 579 10.08 9.05 20.10
CA ALA A 579 10.28 10.19 20.98
C ALA A 579 8.94 10.85 21.35
N VAL A 580 8.03 11.01 20.39
CA VAL A 580 6.68 11.51 20.65
C VAL A 580 5.95 10.67 21.69
N TYR A 581 6.00 9.34 21.56
CA TYR A 581 5.31 8.45 22.49
C TYR A 581 5.90 8.56 23.90
N ARG A 582 7.24 8.51 24.03
CA ARG A 582 7.94 8.72 25.31
C ARG A 582 7.59 10.05 25.96
N ASP A 583 7.66 11.14 25.20
CA ASP A 583 7.47 12.49 25.73
C ASP A 583 6.00 12.71 26.14
N ALA A 584 5.06 12.10 25.40
CA ALA A 584 3.65 12.10 25.78
C ALA A 584 3.39 11.30 27.07
N ILE A 585 4.01 10.13 27.25
CA ILE A 585 3.91 9.34 28.50
C ILE A 585 4.37 10.18 29.69
N ALA A 586 5.56 10.79 29.60
CA ALA A 586 6.10 11.65 30.65
C ALA A 586 5.24 12.88 30.94
N ALA A 587 4.53 13.42 29.94
CA ALA A 587 3.65 14.58 30.11
C ALA A 587 2.28 14.21 30.71
N ILE A 588 1.72 13.06 30.34
CA ILE A 588 0.42 12.58 30.80
C ILE A 588 0.53 12.01 32.22
N ARG A 589 1.62 11.31 32.52
CA ARG A 589 1.90 10.67 33.81
C ARG A 589 3.23 11.17 34.41
N PRO A 590 3.28 12.43 34.88
CA PRO A 590 4.50 13.06 35.41
C PRO A 590 4.93 12.54 36.79
#